data_AF-A0A6G3DED1-F1
#
_entry.id   AF-A0A6G3DED1-F1
#
_cell.length_a   1.000
_cell.length_b   1.000
_cell.length_c   1.000
_cell.angle_alpha   90.00
_cell.angle_beta   90.00
_cell.angle_gamma   90.00
#
_symmetry.space_group_name_H-M   'P 1'
#
loop_
_entity.id
_entity.type
_entity.pdbx_description
1 polymer ?
#
loop_
_entity_poly.entity_id
_entity_poly.type
_entity_poly.pdbx_seq_one_letter_code
_entity_poly.pdbx_strand_id
1 'polypeptide(L)'
;TFEVLATGTTRMRLLSVEASGPFLTAELEPLPEEAGDEAGALAEGVLRSFRQYQKRLAGARERSLATGAELPDEPGVVSYLVAAAMMLDTPTKQRLLQAPDTASRLRDELKLLRSETAIIRTLPSLPAQELTRGPTSLN
;
A
#
# COMPACT_ATOMS: atom_id res chain seq x y z
N THR A 1 -16.86 21.81 -14.22
CA THR A 1 -16.17 20.95 -13.23
C THR A 1 -16.16 19.54 -13.77
N PHE A 2 -15.05 18.81 -13.63
CA PHE A 2 -14.93 17.42 -14.06
C PHE A 2 -14.76 16.52 -12.84
N GLU A 3 -15.30 15.31 -12.91
CA GLU A 3 -15.04 14.21 -11.98
C GLU A 3 -14.29 13.13 -12.76
N VAL A 4 -13.15 12.68 -12.22
CA VAL A 4 -12.30 11.70 -12.88
C VAL A 4 -12.20 10.46 -11.99
N LEU A 5 -12.61 9.33 -12.54
CA LEU A 5 -12.42 8.02 -11.95
C LEU A 5 -11.31 7.29 -12.73
N ALA A 6 -10.34 6.72 -12.01
CA ALA A 6 -9.23 6.00 -12.61
C ALA A 6 -8.96 4.69 -11.86
N THR A 7 -8.58 3.67 -12.61
CA THR A 7 -8.16 2.36 -12.09
C THR A 7 -6.75 2.07 -12.59
N GLY A 8 -5.84 1.74 -11.68
CA GLY A 8 -4.50 1.28 -12.05
C GLY A 8 -4.57 -0.10 -12.70
N THR A 9 -3.85 -0.29 -13.81
CA THR A 9 -3.88 -1.54 -14.59
C THR A 9 -2.52 -2.24 -14.64
N THR A 10 -1.45 -1.51 -14.91
CA THR A 10 -0.11 -2.08 -15.11
C THR A 10 0.96 -1.18 -14.52
N ARG A 11 2.01 -1.79 -13.98
CA ARG A 11 3.18 -1.05 -13.50
C ARG A 11 4.04 -0.59 -14.65
N MET A 12 4.55 0.62 -14.51
CA MET A 12 5.45 1.23 -15.49
C MET A 12 6.67 1.81 -14.77
N ARG A 13 7.83 1.68 -15.41
CA ARG A 13 9.04 2.40 -15.04
C ARG A 13 9.02 3.73 -15.77
N LEU A 14 9.14 4.81 -15.00
CA LEU A 14 9.33 6.14 -15.56
C LEU A 14 10.78 6.28 -16.04
N LEU A 15 10.96 6.55 -17.33
CA LEU A 15 12.28 6.71 -17.94
C LEU A 15 12.70 8.19 -17.97
N SER A 16 11.79 9.06 -18.40
CA SER A 16 12.00 10.50 -18.52
C SER A 16 10.69 11.27 -18.34
N VAL A 17 10.79 12.55 -18.01
CA VAL A 17 9.65 13.47 -17.92
C VAL A 17 9.96 14.70 -18.75
N GLU A 18 9.01 15.09 -19.60
CA GLU A 18 9.04 16.31 -20.39
C GLU A 18 8.03 17.30 -19.80
N ALA A 19 8.48 18.53 -19.57
CA ALA A 19 7.75 19.56 -18.84
C ALA A 19 7.64 20.89 -19.62
N SER A 20 8.09 20.94 -20.88
CA SER A 20 8.00 22.11 -21.74
C SER A 20 6.57 22.42 -22.23
N GLY A 21 5.69 21.41 -22.22
CA GLY A 21 4.30 21.54 -22.65
C GLY A 21 3.34 22.06 -21.57
N PRO A 22 2.06 22.26 -21.91
CA PRO A 22 1.02 22.64 -20.95
C PRO A 22 0.72 21.56 -19.90
N PHE A 23 1.21 20.33 -20.12
CA PHE A 23 1.08 19.19 -19.22
C PHE A 23 2.40 18.40 -19.19
N LEU A 24 2.65 17.72 -18.08
CA LEU A 24 3.76 16.78 -17.98
C LEU A 24 3.48 15.56 -18.88
N THR A 25 4.45 15.21 -19.70
CA THR A 25 4.47 13.95 -20.45
C THR A 25 5.67 13.12 -20.01
N ALA A 26 5.65 11.82 -20.27
CA ALA A 26 6.67 10.90 -19.78
C ALA A 26 6.91 9.76 -20.74
N GLU A 27 8.16 9.32 -20.82
CA GLU A 27 8.50 8.04 -21.44
C GLU A 27 8.43 6.93 -20.40
N LEU A 28 7.76 5.84 -20.75
CA LEU A 28 7.43 4.74 -19.85
C LEU A 28 7.90 3.41 -20.43
N GLU A 29 8.40 2.54 -19.57
CA GLU A 29 8.67 1.14 -19.88
C GLU A 29 7.72 0.24 -19.06
N PRO A 30 6.99 -0.70 -19.68
CA PRO A 30 6.19 -1.67 -18.93
C PRO A 30 7.04 -2.53 -18.00
N LEU A 31 6.59 -2.71 -16.76
CA LEU A 31 7.17 -3.67 -15.83
C LEU A 31 6.29 -4.93 -15.79
N PRO A 32 6.87 -6.13 -15.96
CA PRO A 32 6.13 -7.37 -15.84
C PRO A 32 5.67 -7.62 -14.39
N GLU A 33 4.54 -8.29 -14.24
CA GLU A 33 3.99 -8.76 -12.97
C GLU A 33 4.27 -10.24 -12.78
N GLU A 34 5.51 -10.56 -12.40
CA GLU A 34 5.85 -11.92 -12.04
C GLU A 34 5.28 -12.25 -10.65
N ALA A 35 4.69 -13.44 -10.51
CA ALA A 35 4.18 -13.89 -9.23
C ALA A 35 5.32 -14.14 -8.23
N GLY A 36 6.37 -14.81 -8.68
CA GLY A 36 7.47 -15.27 -7.83
C GLY A 36 7.10 -16.48 -6.97
N ASP A 37 8.11 -17.08 -6.35
CA ASP A 37 7.94 -18.31 -5.57
C ASP A 37 7.12 -18.08 -4.30
N GLU A 38 6.23 -19.04 -4.02
CA GLU A 38 5.39 -19.10 -2.82
C GLU A 38 4.38 -17.94 -2.67
N ALA A 39 4.09 -17.20 -3.75
CA ALA A 39 3.18 -16.05 -3.73
C ALA A 39 1.81 -16.37 -3.10
N GLY A 40 1.24 -17.54 -3.37
CA GLY A 40 -0.02 -18.00 -2.77
C GLY A 40 0.03 -18.12 -1.25
N ALA A 41 1.04 -18.83 -0.71
CA ALA A 41 1.20 -18.99 0.73
C ALA A 41 1.49 -17.66 1.44
N LEU A 42 2.25 -16.77 0.78
CA LEU A 42 2.50 -15.42 1.26
C LEU A 42 1.22 -14.59 1.30
N ALA A 43 0.40 -14.64 0.25
CA ALA A 43 -0.87 -13.92 0.18
C ALA A 43 -1.81 -14.31 1.33
N GLU A 44 -1.95 -15.61 1.62
CA GLU A 44 -2.72 -16.04 2.78
C GLU A 44 -2.18 -15.49 4.10
N GLY A 45 -0.84 -15.49 4.26
CA GLY A 45 -0.17 -14.92 5.42
C GLY A 45 -0.43 -13.43 5.57
N VAL A 46 -0.38 -12.69 4.46
CA VAL A 46 -0.69 -11.27 4.39
C VAL A 46 -2.14 -11.03 4.79
N LEU A 47 -3.11 -11.74 4.21
CA LEU A 47 -4.52 -11.58 4.54
C LEU A 47 -4.81 -11.82 6.02
N ARG A 48 -4.20 -12.85 6.64
CA ARG A 48 -4.31 -13.08 8.08
C ARG A 48 -3.75 -11.91 8.90
N SER A 49 -2.57 -11.42 8.55
CA SER A 49 -1.91 -10.29 9.24
C SER A 49 -2.70 -8.98 9.04
N PHE A 50 -3.27 -8.79 7.86
CA PHE A 50 -4.07 -7.61 7.52
C PHE A 50 -5.38 -7.55 8.31
N ARG A 51 -6.09 -8.68 8.47
CA ARG A 51 -7.27 -8.74 9.35
C ARG A 51 -6.93 -8.38 10.80
N GLN A 52 -5.76 -8.82 11.30
CA GLN A 52 -5.30 -8.45 12.63
C GLN A 52 -5.05 -6.93 12.74
N TYR A 53 -4.36 -6.36 11.75
CA TYR A 53 -4.13 -4.93 11.64
C TYR A 53 -5.45 -4.14 11.63
N GLN A 54 -6.41 -4.53 10.78
CA GLN A 54 -7.75 -3.90 10.71
C GLN A 54 -8.48 -3.95 12.05
N LYS A 55 -8.49 -5.10 12.74
CA LYS A 55 -9.13 -5.24 14.05
C LYS A 55 -8.54 -4.27 15.08
N ARG A 56 -7.22 -4.08 15.07
CA ARG A 56 -6.56 -3.12 15.97
C ARG A 56 -6.87 -1.68 15.60
N LEU A 57 -6.85 -1.36 14.31
CA LEU A 57 -7.15 -0.02 13.83
C LEU A 57 -8.61 0.38 14.12
N ALA A 58 -9.57 -0.53 13.93
CA ALA A 58 -10.98 -0.31 14.25
C ALA A 58 -11.19 -0.08 15.76
N GLY A 59 -10.54 -0.89 16.61
CA GLY A 59 -10.55 -0.70 18.06
C GLY A 59 -9.93 0.63 18.51
N ALA A 60 -8.94 1.15 17.77
CA ALA A 60 -8.33 2.45 18.04
C ALA A 60 -9.13 3.66 17.53
N ARG A 61 -10.08 3.47 16.61
CA ARG A 61 -10.80 4.56 15.93
C ARG A 61 -12.29 4.64 16.23
N GLU A 62 -12.83 3.78 17.10
CA GLU A 62 -14.27 3.63 17.38
C GLU A 62 -15.14 3.58 16.09
N ARG A 63 -14.59 3.02 15.01
CA ARG A 63 -15.30 2.88 13.72
C ARG A 63 -15.06 1.49 13.15
N SER A 64 -16.14 0.82 12.77
CA SER A 64 -16.08 -0.41 12.00
C SER A 64 -15.46 -0.13 10.64
N LEU A 65 -14.28 -0.66 10.40
CA LEU A 65 -13.78 -0.83 9.04
C LEU A 65 -14.72 -1.80 8.33
N ALA A 66 -15.05 -1.55 7.07
CA ALA A 66 -15.89 -2.44 6.26
C ALA A 66 -15.18 -3.79 6.07
N THR A 67 -15.33 -4.69 7.03
CA THR A 67 -14.72 -6.03 7.06
C THR A 67 -15.59 -7.09 6.37
N GLY A 68 -16.63 -6.69 5.65
CA GLY A 68 -17.64 -7.59 5.08
C GLY A 68 -17.42 -8.00 3.63
N ALA A 69 -16.46 -7.40 2.92
CA ALA A 69 -16.13 -7.82 1.55
C ALA A 69 -15.26 -9.07 1.59
N GLU A 70 -15.62 -10.06 0.78
CA GLU A 70 -14.78 -11.23 0.53
C GLU A 70 -13.44 -10.75 -0.03
N LEU A 71 -12.35 -11.13 0.63
CA LEU A 71 -11.01 -10.74 0.18
C LEU A 71 -10.60 -11.64 -0.99
N PRO A 72 -9.99 -11.08 -2.04
CA PRO A 72 -9.50 -11.87 -3.16
C PRO A 72 -8.43 -12.87 -2.71
N ASP A 73 -8.26 -13.94 -3.48
CA ASP A 73 -7.29 -15.01 -3.25
C ASP A 73 -6.08 -14.92 -4.20
N GLU A 74 -6.23 -14.26 -5.35
CA GLU A 74 -5.16 -14.03 -6.31
C GLU A 74 -4.04 -13.16 -5.68
N PRO A 75 -2.79 -13.67 -5.58
CA PRO A 75 -1.70 -12.99 -4.86
C PRO A 75 -1.38 -11.57 -5.33
N GLY A 76 -1.42 -11.32 -6.63
CA GLY A 76 -1.15 -10.01 -7.22
C GLY A 76 -2.17 -8.97 -6.74
N VAL A 77 -3.45 -9.29 -6.87
CA VAL A 77 -4.57 -8.46 -6.41
C VAL A 77 -4.51 -8.25 -4.90
N VAL A 78 -4.23 -9.31 -4.12
CA VAL A 78 -4.08 -9.19 -2.65
C VAL A 78 -3.01 -8.16 -2.29
N SER A 79 -1.84 -8.21 -2.93
CA SER A 79 -0.75 -7.28 -2.64
C SER A 79 -1.16 -5.82 -2.88
N TYR A 80 -1.82 -5.53 -4.00
CA TYR A 80 -2.28 -4.18 -4.31
C TYR A 80 -3.38 -3.68 -3.38
N LEU A 81 -4.35 -4.53 -3.06
CA LEU A 81 -5.44 -4.19 -2.15
C LEU A 81 -4.90 -3.84 -0.77
N VAL A 82 -3.98 -4.68 -0.24
CA VAL A 82 -3.42 -4.50 1.08
C VAL A 82 -2.53 -3.25 1.13
N ALA A 83 -1.64 -3.06 0.15
CA ALA A 83 -0.82 -1.85 0.04
C ALA A 83 -1.66 -0.57 -0.05
N ALA A 84 -2.80 -0.61 -0.75
CA ALA A 84 -3.72 0.52 -0.86
C ALA A 84 -4.42 0.82 0.49
N ALA A 85 -4.86 -0.22 1.19
CA ALA A 85 -5.63 -0.11 2.43
C ALA A 85 -4.79 0.17 3.68
N MET A 86 -3.49 -0.16 3.66
CA MET A 86 -2.57 0.19 4.75
C MET A 86 -2.31 1.70 4.82
N MET A 87 -2.18 2.21 6.04
CA MET A 87 -1.80 3.60 6.30
C MET A 87 -0.29 3.78 6.14
N LEU A 88 0.19 3.79 4.90
CA LEU A 88 1.61 3.94 4.53
C LEU A 88 1.89 5.31 3.89
N ASP A 89 3.08 5.85 4.13
CA ASP A 89 3.52 7.08 3.48
C ASP A 89 3.86 6.81 2.00
N THR A 90 3.92 7.88 1.19
CA THR A 90 4.16 7.75 -0.25
C THR A 90 5.48 7.03 -0.56
N PRO A 91 6.61 7.30 0.11
CA PRO A 91 7.85 6.56 -0.13
C PRO A 91 7.72 5.06 0.15
N THR A 92 6.99 4.64 1.19
CA THR A 92 6.78 3.22 1.46
C THR A 92 5.87 2.57 0.43
N LYS A 93 4.78 3.24 0.02
CA LYS A 93 3.93 2.75 -1.09
C LYS A 93 4.72 2.62 -2.38
N GLN A 94 5.60 3.57 -2.67
CA GLN A 94 6.47 3.52 -3.85
C GLN A 94 7.45 2.34 -3.79
N ARG A 95 8.03 2.03 -2.62
CA ARG A 95 8.89 0.85 -2.46
C ARG A 95 8.13 -0.46 -2.74
N LEU A 96 6.89 -0.59 -2.26
CA LEU A 96 6.05 -1.76 -2.56
C LEU A 96 5.74 -1.86 -4.06
N LEU A 97 5.42 -0.73 -4.72
CA LEU A 97 5.18 -0.68 -6.16
C LEU A 97 6.43 -1.10 -6.97
N GLN A 98 7.62 -0.79 -6.46
CA GLN A 98 8.91 -1.11 -7.09
C GLN A 98 9.43 -2.52 -6.78
N ALA A 99 8.72 -3.31 -5.96
CA ALA A 99 9.13 -4.68 -5.67
C ALA A 99 9.30 -5.51 -6.96
N PRO A 100 10.33 -6.36 -7.06
CA PRO A 100 10.66 -7.05 -8.31
C PRO A 100 9.56 -8.01 -8.77
N ASP A 101 8.87 -8.65 -7.82
CA ASP A 101 7.78 -9.60 -8.06
C ASP A 101 6.74 -9.51 -6.94
N THR A 102 5.61 -10.19 -7.13
CA THR A 102 4.48 -10.21 -6.19
C THR A 102 4.88 -10.83 -4.85
N ALA A 103 5.61 -11.94 -4.85
CA ALA A 103 6.08 -12.60 -3.63
C ALA A 103 6.97 -11.67 -2.78
N SER A 104 7.87 -10.92 -3.39
CA SER A 104 8.73 -9.93 -2.74
C SER A 104 7.91 -8.80 -2.13
N ARG A 105 6.90 -8.29 -2.86
CA ARG A 105 5.96 -7.30 -2.34
C ARG A 105 5.21 -7.81 -1.12
N LEU A 106 4.64 -9.01 -1.19
CA LEU A 106 3.90 -9.65 -0.10
C LEU A 106 4.79 -9.91 1.14
N ARG A 107 6.06 -10.29 0.93
CA ARG A 107 7.03 -10.44 2.04
C ARG A 107 7.28 -9.10 2.75
N ASP A 108 7.38 -8.02 2.00
CA ASP A 108 7.58 -6.69 2.58
C ASP A 108 6.31 -6.16 3.26
N GLU A 109 5.13 -6.41 2.68
CA GLU A 109 3.84 -6.14 3.32
C GLU A 109 3.69 -6.88 4.65
N LEU A 110 4.09 -8.16 4.74
CA LEU A 110 4.10 -8.91 6.00
C LEU A 110 4.94 -8.22 7.08
N LYS A 111 6.12 -7.72 6.72
CA LYS A 111 7.00 -6.99 7.65
C LYS A 111 6.32 -5.70 8.13
N LEU A 112 5.77 -4.93 7.19
CA LEU A 112 5.09 -3.66 7.47
C LEU A 112 3.84 -3.86 8.33
N LEU A 113 3.01 -4.86 8.03
CA LEU A 113 1.81 -5.17 8.82
C LEU A 113 2.16 -5.51 10.26
N ARG A 114 3.23 -6.28 10.46
CA ARG A 114 3.72 -6.63 11.81
C ARG A 114 4.23 -5.41 12.56
N SER A 115 5.03 -4.54 11.91
CA SER A 115 5.54 -3.33 12.54
C SER A 115 4.40 -2.35 12.89
N GLU A 116 3.50 -2.08 11.96
CA GLU A 116 2.35 -1.19 12.17
C GLU A 116 1.43 -1.70 13.28
N THR A 117 1.11 -3.00 13.28
CA THR A 117 0.28 -3.60 14.33
C THR A 117 0.95 -3.51 15.70
N ALA A 118 2.29 -3.66 15.77
CA ALA A 118 3.04 -3.51 17.01
C ALA A 118 3.02 -2.06 17.51
N ILE A 119 3.15 -1.08 16.62
CA ILE A 119 3.08 0.35 16.93
C ILE A 119 1.71 0.72 17.48
N ILE A 120 0.62 0.32 16.81
CA ILE A 120 -0.76 0.59 17.26
C ILE A 120 -1.00 0.00 18.67
N ARG A 121 -0.39 -1.14 18.98
CA ARG A 121 -0.48 -1.74 20.32
C ARG A 121 0.23 -0.91 21.38
N THR A 122 1.38 -0.30 21.07
CA THR A 122 2.20 0.44 22.04
C THR A 122 1.81 1.90 22.18
N LEU A 123 1.25 2.50 21.13
CA LEU A 123 0.84 3.90 21.07
C LEU A 123 -0.66 3.97 20.74
N PRO A 124 -1.55 3.84 21.74
CA PRO A 124 -2.99 3.90 21.51
C PRO A 124 -3.48 5.27 20.99
N SER A 125 -2.64 6.31 21.01
CA SER A 125 -2.91 7.59 20.37
C SER A 125 -2.39 7.62 18.93
N LEU A 126 -3.30 7.37 17.97
CA LEU A 126 -3.27 7.60 16.50
C LEU A 126 -1.97 7.27 15.71
N PRO A 127 -2.09 6.66 14.50
CA PRO A 127 -0.92 6.39 13.66
C PRO A 127 -0.21 7.69 13.24
N ALA A 128 1.12 7.67 13.30
CA ALA A 128 2.05 8.81 13.11
C ALA A 128 1.98 9.52 11.75
N GLN A 129 1.10 9.11 10.83
CA GLN A 129 0.91 9.78 9.54
C GLN A 129 0.34 11.19 9.66
N GLU A 130 -0.37 11.48 10.75
CA GLU A 130 -0.81 12.86 11.03
C GLU A 130 0.36 13.75 11.46
N LEU A 131 1.44 13.19 12.01
CA LEU A 131 2.64 13.94 12.42
C LEU A 131 3.49 14.38 11.22
N THR A 132 3.47 13.64 10.11
CA THR A 132 4.21 13.96 8.87
C THR A 132 3.42 14.81 7.86
N ARG A 133 2.15 15.14 8.15
CA ARG A 133 1.32 16.00 7.28
C ARG A 133 1.34 17.48 7.66
N GLY A 134 1.86 17.84 8.83
CA GLY A 134 2.07 19.25 9.19
C GLY A 134 3.43 19.75 8.71
N PRO A 135 3.57 21.00 8.25
CA PRO A 135 4.89 21.59 8.13
C PRO A 135 5.53 21.60 9.52
N THR A 136 6.68 20.93 9.68
CA THR A 136 7.57 21.20 10.79
C THR A 136 8.14 22.60 10.58
N SER A 137 7.37 23.62 10.95
CA SER A 137 7.91 24.96 11.12
C SER A 137 8.69 24.96 12.43
N LEU A 138 10.02 24.98 12.33
CA LEU A 138 10.89 25.41 13.41
C LEU A 138 11.26 26.85 13.09
N ASN A 139 10.53 27.77 13.73
CA ASN A 139 10.76 29.22 13.86
C ASN A 139 11.24 29.99 12.63
#